data_AF-A0A328E8E5-F1
#
_entry.id   AF-A0A328E8E5-F1
#
_cell.length_a   1.000
_cell.length_b   1.000
_cell.length_c   1.000
_cell.angle_alpha   90.00
_cell.angle_beta   90.00
_cell.angle_gamma   90.00
#
_symmetry.space_group_name_H-M   'P 1'
#
loop_
_entity.id
_entity.type
_entity.pdbx_description
1 polymer ?
#
loop_
_entity_poly.entity_id
_entity_poly.type
_entity_poly.pdbx_seq_one_letter_code
_entity_poly.pdbx_strand_id
1 'polypeptide(L)'
;MEEECSADVAQLLQAATEFAYHPGPNSDASAREFLCFFPLPAIINALQTKSDYPALEKALVDCLERVFRTKYGASLIPTFMPFVVVGLGAPSQNVRHLACITVARLLDNADATTGTHLILQHDVYPLLLTCLIDGDEQVATVAMDAIKNLAGFSKGVDIIFPRNSWGTQLGDLAVKCTSLGRVRVLALIVK
;
A
#
# COMPACT_ATOMS: atom_id res chain seq x y z
N MET A 1 -19.47 21.95 22.12
CA MET A 1 -18.00 21.94 21.95
C MET A 1 -17.68 20.83 20.96
N GLU A 2 -17.88 21.08 19.67
CA GLU A 2 -17.59 20.12 18.58
C GLU A 2 -16.83 20.82 17.43
N GLU A 3 -16.48 22.10 17.57
CA GLU A 3 -15.94 22.91 16.47
C GLU A 3 -14.41 22.85 16.32
N GLU A 4 -13.67 22.33 17.31
CA GLU A 4 -12.19 22.26 17.24
C GLU A 4 -11.68 21.09 16.37
N CYS A 5 -12.42 20.00 16.22
CA CYS A 5 -12.00 18.86 15.36
C CYS A 5 -12.33 19.11 13.87
N SER A 6 -13.35 19.92 13.59
CA SER A 6 -13.85 20.20 12.24
C SER A 6 -12.84 21.01 11.40
N ALA A 7 -12.20 22.01 12.00
CA ALA A 7 -11.27 22.89 11.31
C ALA A 7 -10.01 22.15 10.81
N ASP A 8 -9.46 21.23 11.61
CA ASP A 8 -8.25 20.48 11.27
C ASP A 8 -8.50 19.48 10.13
N VAL A 9 -9.65 18.80 10.13
CA VAL A 9 -10.02 17.84 9.06
C VAL A 9 -10.35 18.55 7.75
N ALA A 10 -11.02 19.70 7.80
CA ALA A 10 -11.31 20.50 6.62
C ALA A 10 -10.03 21.06 5.96
N GLN A 11 -9.08 21.55 6.77
CA GLN A 11 -7.77 22.00 6.28
C GLN A 11 -6.97 20.85 5.67
N LEU A 12 -6.95 19.70 6.33
CA LEU A 12 -6.29 18.50 5.82
C LEU A 12 -6.90 18.06 4.48
N LEU A 13 -8.23 18.03 4.36
CA LEU A 13 -8.93 17.71 3.11
C LEU A 13 -8.51 18.65 1.98
N GLN A 14 -8.51 19.96 2.23
CA GLN A 14 -8.14 20.94 1.23
C GLN A 14 -6.67 20.78 0.81
N ALA A 15 -5.75 20.73 1.77
CA ALA A 15 -4.32 20.59 1.50
C ALA A 15 -3.99 19.28 0.77
N ALA A 16 -4.62 18.16 1.16
CA ALA A 16 -4.44 16.88 0.49
C ALA A 16 -4.95 16.91 -0.95
N THR A 17 -6.12 17.54 -1.19
CA THR A 17 -6.68 17.73 -2.53
C THR A 17 -5.73 18.57 -3.39
N GLU A 18 -5.28 19.73 -2.90
CA GLU A 18 -4.36 20.59 -3.64
C GLU A 18 -3.05 19.88 -3.98
N PHE A 19 -2.48 19.12 -3.03
CA PHE A 19 -1.27 18.34 -3.26
C PHE A 19 -1.48 17.19 -4.26
N ALA A 20 -2.64 16.54 -4.22
CA ALA A 20 -3.02 15.43 -5.11
C ALA A 20 -3.15 15.89 -6.57
N TYR A 21 -3.81 17.03 -6.78
CA TYR A 21 -4.11 17.58 -8.10
C TYR A 21 -3.08 18.59 -8.62
N HIS A 22 -1.96 18.78 -7.91
CA HIS A 22 -0.87 19.60 -8.40
C HIS A 22 -0.33 19.07 -9.74
N PRO A 23 -0.21 19.92 -10.77
CA PRO A 23 0.24 19.49 -12.09
C PRO A 23 1.71 19.05 -12.08
N GLY A 24 2.02 17.98 -12.81
CA GLY A 24 3.37 17.41 -12.87
C GLY A 24 3.72 16.54 -11.65
N PRO A 25 4.95 16.01 -11.54
CA PRO A 25 5.38 15.21 -10.39
C PRO A 25 5.71 16.09 -9.17
N ASN A 26 5.36 15.63 -7.96
CA ASN A 26 5.71 16.33 -6.72
C ASN A 26 7.19 16.13 -6.38
N SER A 27 7.84 17.19 -5.87
CA SER A 27 9.24 17.15 -5.43
C SER A 27 9.37 16.62 -4.01
N ASP A 28 10.57 16.14 -3.64
CA ASP A 28 10.89 15.78 -2.25
C ASP A 28 10.69 16.97 -1.30
N ALA A 29 10.97 18.21 -1.75
CA ALA A 29 10.79 19.41 -0.94
C ALA A 29 9.31 19.66 -0.63
N SER A 30 8.44 19.55 -1.64
CA SER A 30 6.99 19.71 -1.48
C SER A 30 6.41 18.62 -0.57
N ALA A 31 6.87 17.37 -0.70
CA ALA A 31 6.44 16.28 0.18
C ALA A 31 6.88 16.49 1.64
N ARG A 32 8.09 17.02 1.87
CA ARG A 32 8.57 17.40 3.21
C ARG A 32 7.75 18.52 3.82
N GLU A 33 7.50 19.56 3.05
CA GLU A 33 6.71 20.71 3.49
C GLU A 33 5.29 20.27 3.88
N PHE A 34 4.61 19.51 3.02
CA PHE A 34 3.30 18.95 3.32
C PHE A 34 3.30 18.12 4.61
N LEU A 35 4.26 17.19 4.77
CA LEU A 35 4.35 16.34 5.96
C LEU A 35 4.83 17.09 7.22
N CYS A 36 5.41 18.28 7.07
CA CYS A 36 5.72 19.17 8.21
C CYS A 36 4.45 19.79 8.80
N PHE A 37 3.48 20.13 7.95
CA PHE A 37 2.19 20.66 8.39
C PHE A 37 1.20 19.55 8.78
N PHE A 38 1.23 18.42 8.07
CA PHE A 38 0.35 17.27 8.29
C PHE A 38 1.18 16.01 8.51
N PRO A 39 1.59 15.72 9.76
CA PRO A 39 2.41 14.54 10.05
C PRO A 39 1.71 13.25 9.62
N LEU A 40 2.47 12.29 9.10
CA LEU A 40 1.94 11.03 8.59
C LEU A 40 1.06 10.27 9.61
N PRO A 41 1.39 10.19 10.92
CA PRO A 41 0.50 9.60 11.92
C PRO A 41 -0.87 10.27 12.01
N ALA A 42 -0.94 11.60 11.85
CA ALA A 42 -2.20 12.34 11.89
C ALA A 42 -3.07 12.03 10.66
N ILE A 43 -2.44 11.98 9.48
CA ILE A 43 -3.13 11.60 8.23
C ILE A 43 -3.67 10.16 8.32
N ILE A 44 -2.85 9.23 8.83
CA ILE A 44 -3.26 7.83 8.96
C ILE A 44 -4.40 7.68 9.97
N ASN A 45 -4.37 8.43 11.08
CA ASN A 45 -5.47 8.46 12.03
C ASN A 45 -6.76 8.95 11.35
N ALA A 46 -6.67 10.00 10.53
CA ALA A 46 -7.81 10.51 9.77
C ALA A 46 -8.40 9.47 8.80
N LEU A 47 -7.56 8.63 8.17
CA LEU A 47 -8.00 7.50 7.32
C LEU A 47 -8.71 6.39 8.11
N GLN A 48 -8.42 6.24 9.40
CA GLN A 48 -8.99 5.20 10.26
C GLN A 48 -10.29 5.68 10.95
N THR A 49 -10.43 6.98 11.16
CA THR A 49 -11.63 7.57 11.76
C THR A 49 -12.75 7.70 10.72
N LYS A 50 -13.99 7.39 11.13
CA LYS A 50 -15.15 7.77 10.32
C LYS A 50 -15.25 9.29 10.27
N SER A 51 -15.03 9.86 9.09
CA SER A 51 -15.18 11.29 8.87
C SER A 51 -16.55 11.60 8.27
N ASP A 52 -17.12 12.75 8.62
CA ASP A 52 -18.33 13.28 7.99
C ASP A 52 -18.08 13.80 6.56
N TYR A 53 -16.81 13.78 6.11
CA TYR A 53 -16.38 14.25 4.79
C TYR A 53 -16.25 13.07 3.81
N PRO A 54 -17.24 12.82 2.94
CA PRO A 54 -17.25 11.65 2.06
C PRO A 54 -16.08 11.61 1.05
N ALA A 55 -15.41 12.75 0.81
CA ALA A 55 -14.26 12.85 -0.10
C ALA A 55 -12.90 12.71 0.61
N LEU A 56 -12.85 12.69 1.94
CA LEU A 56 -11.60 12.72 2.70
C LEU A 56 -10.72 11.52 2.42
N GLU A 57 -11.28 10.30 2.50
CA GLU A 57 -10.52 9.08 2.26
C GLU A 57 -9.82 9.13 0.89
N LYS A 58 -10.57 9.47 -0.15
CA LYS A 58 -10.04 9.55 -1.52
C LYS A 58 -8.95 10.62 -1.65
N ALA A 59 -9.18 11.83 -1.13
CA ALA A 59 -8.20 12.90 -1.18
C ALA A 59 -6.89 12.53 -0.45
N LEU A 60 -7.01 11.88 0.71
CA LEU A 60 -5.85 11.40 1.48
C LEU A 60 -5.11 10.27 0.75
N VAL A 61 -5.83 9.32 0.16
CA VAL A 61 -5.25 8.23 -0.64
C VAL A 61 -4.49 8.80 -1.83
N ASP A 62 -5.11 9.66 -2.64
CA ASP A 62 -4.50 10.27 -3.82
C ASP A 62 -3.26 11.12 -3.44
N CYS A 63 -3.35 11.84 -2.31
CA CYS A 63 -2.24 12.63 -1.76
C CYS A 63 -1.06 11.74 -1.33
N LEU A 64 -1.33 10.73 -0.50
CA LEU A 64 -0.31 9.83 0.03
C LEU A 64 0.36 9.00 -1.07
N GLU A 65 -0.40 8.59 -2.10
CA GLU A 65 0.17 7.91 -3.26
C GLU A 65 1.27 8.79 -3.89
N ARG A 66 1.03 10.09 -4.05
CA ARG A 66 2.02 11.01 -4.60
C ARG A 66 3.17 11.28 -3.64
N VAL A 67 2.91 11.36 -2.34
CA VAL A 67 3.98 11.47 -1.33
C VAL A 67 4.92 10.27 -1.43
N PHE A 68 4.41 9.04 -1.43
CA PHE A 68 5.23 7.82 -1.48
C PHE A 68 5.91 7.56 -2.83
N ARG A 69 5.50 8.25 -3.90
CA ARG A 69 6.24 8.27 -5.19
C ARG A 69 7.52 9.11 -5.14
N THR A 70 7.66 10.02 -4.18
CA THR A 70 8.88 10.81 -3.98
C THR A 70 9.96 9.97 -3.30
N LYS A 71 11.24 10.33 -3.44
CA LYS A 71 12.33 9.62 -2.76
C LYS A 71 12.24 9.81 -1.25
N TYR A 72 11.87 11.03 -0.84
CA TYR A 72 11.64 11.33 0.57
C TYR A 72 10.51 10.46 1.14
N GLY A 73 9.33 10.43 0.50
CA GLY A 73 8.22 9.62 0.97
C GLY A 73 8.54 8.12 1.00
N ALA A 74 9.20 7.60 -0.03
CA ALA A 74 9.64 6.20 -0.06
C ALA A 74 10.58 5.85 1.11
N SER A 75 11.47 6.76 1.50
CA SER A 75 12.38 6.56 2.63
C SER A 75 11.67 6.44 3.99
N LEU A 76 10.44 6.94 4.10
CA LEU A 76 9.64 6.85 5.33
C LEU A 76 8.95 5.49 5.47
N ILE A 77 8.69 4.77 4.37
CA ILE A 77 7.87 3.55 4.36
C ILE A 77 8.34 2.50 5.39
N PRO A 78 9.63 2.17 5.52
CA PRO A 78 10.11 1.21 6.52
C PRO A 78 9.67 1.55 7.95
N THR A 79 9.63 2.83 8.29
CA THR A 79 9.24 3.30 9.64
C THR A 79 7.74 3.15 9.89
N PHE A 80 6.94 3.21 8.84
CA PHE A 80 5.48 3.19 8.91
C PHE A 80 4.86 1.86 8.46
N MET A 81 5.66 0.79 8.36
CA MET A 81 5.19 -0.54 7.97
C MET A 81 3.97 -1.05 8.75
N PRO A 82 3.84 -0.86 10.08
CA PRO A 82 2.64 -1.28 10.80
C PRO A 82 1.34 -0.73 10.21
N PHE A 83 1.37 0.51 9.71
CA PHE A 83 0.20 1.13 9.08
C PHE A 83 -0.06 0.62 7.67
N VAL A 84 1.01 0.29 6.92
CA VAL A 84 0.88 -0.35 5.61
C VAL A 84 0.20 -1.71 5.76
N VAL A 85 0.60 -2.51 6.75
CA VAL A 85 -0.01 -3.81 7.06
C VAL A 85 -1.49 -3.67 7.39
N VAL A 86 -1.86 -2.72 8.25
CA VAL A 86 -3.27 -2.42 8.55
C VAL A 86 -4.03 -2.00 7.28
N GLY A 87 -3.40 -1.21 6.41
CA GLY A 87 -3.99 -0.78 5.14
C GLY A 87 -4.24 -1.93 4.15
N LEU A 88 -3.34 -2.92 4.07
CA LEU A 88 -3.52 -4.11 3.23
C LEU A 88 -4.72 -4.96 3.68
N GLY A 89 -5.05 -4.94 4.98
CA GLY A 89 -6.22 -5.61 5.54
C GLY A 89 -7.48 -4.75 5.60
N ALA A 90 -7.45 -3.52 5.07
CA ALA A 90 -8.55 -2.58 5.23
C ALA A 90 -9.79 -2.99 4.40
N PRO A 91 -11.02 -2.71 4.89
CA PRO A 91 -12.23 -2.97 4.13
C PRO A 91 -12.32 -2.09 2.87
N SER A 92 -11.80 -0.86 2.93
CA SER A 92 -11.78 0.06 1.78
C SER A 92 -10.80 -0.42 0.71
N GLN A 93 -11.29 -0.49 -0.54
CA GLN A 93 -10.46 -0.81 -1.70
C GLN A 93 -9.44 0.30 -1.99
N ASN A 94 -9.77 1.58 -1.75
CA ASN A 94 -8.83 2.69 -1.94
C ASN A 94 -7.65 2.58 -0.97
N VAL A 95 -7.92 2.23 0.29
CA VAL A 95 -6.89 2.06 1.31
C VAL A 95 -6.03 0.84 1.00
N ARG A 96 -6.63 -0.28 0.58
CA ARG A 96 -5.87 -1.46 0.10
C ARG A 96 -5.01 -1.13 -1.11
N HIS A 97 -5.53 -0.36 -2.05
CA HIS A 97 -4.80 0.09 -3.24
C HIS A 97 -3.57 0.91 -2.85
N LEU A 98 -3.73 1.93 -2.00
CA LEU A 98 -2.62 2.73 -1.47
C LEU A 98 -1.58 1.85 -0.75
N ALA A 99 -2.03 0.92 0.08
CA ALA A 99 -1.14 0.03 0.81
C ALA A 99 -0.33 -0.87 -0.14
N CYS A 100 -0.96 -1.44 -1.17
CA CYS A 100 -0.28 -2.20 -2.21
C CYS A 100 0.76 -1.34 -2.96
N ILE A 101 0.40 -0.10 -3.32
CA ILE A 101 1.35 0.83 -3.97
C ILE A 101 2.53 1.09 -3.05
N THR A 102 2.26 1.30 -1.76
CA THR A 102 3.29 1.61 -0.77
C THR A 102 4.25 0.44 -0.62
N VAL A 103 3.77 -0.81 -0.63
CA VAL A 103 4.64 -2.00 -0.65
C VAL A 103 5.44 -2.09 -1.96
N ALA A 104 4.82 -1.85 -3.12
CA ALA A 104 5.54 -1.83 -4.39
C ALA A 104 6.67 -0.78 -4.38
N ARG A 105 6.40 0.42 -3.83
CA ARG A 105 7.38 1.50 -3.68
C ARG A 105 8.48 1.17 -2.69
N LEU A 106 8.17 0.47 -1.60
CA LEU A 106 9.19 -0.06 -0.69
C LEU A 106 10.15 -0.99 -1.46
N LEU A 107 9.60 -1.95 -2.21
CA LEU A 107 10.41 -2.94 -2.93
C LEU A 107 11.19 -2.34 -4.10
N ASP A 108 10.67 -1.29 -4.74
CA ASP A 108 11.39 -0.53 -5.78
C ASP A 108 12.63 0.21 -5.23
N ASN A 109 12.58 0.67 -3.97
CA ASN A 109 13.58 1.59 -3.41
C ASN A 109 14.48 0.96 -2.34
N ALA A 110 14.06 -0.14 -1.71
CA ALA A 110 14.85 -0.85 -0.71
C ALA A 110 15.84 -1.81 -1.38
N ASP A 111 16.96 -2.07 -0.71
CA ASP A 111 17.83 -3.18 -1.10
C ASP A 111 17.15 -4.53 -0.82
N ALA A 112 17.60 -5.57 -1.52
CA ALA A 112 17.00 -6.90 -1.42
C ALA A 112 16.96 -7.45 0.02
N THR A 113 17.92 -7.11 0.87
CA THR A 113 17.97 -7.62 2.25
C THR A 113 16.94 -6.91 3.12
N THR A 114 16.90 -5.57 3.06
CA THR A 114 15.94 -4.77 3.82
C THR A 114 14.51 -5.04 3.38
N GLY A 115 14.26 -5.04 2.06
CA GLY A 115 12.93 -5.30 1.50
C GLY A 115 12.39 -6.66 1.92
N THR A 116 13.16 -7.74 1.72
CA THR A 116 12.71 -9.09 2.10
C THR A 116 12.57 -9.27 3.60
N HIS A 117 13.44 -8.65 4.41
CA HIS A 117 13.33 -8.68 5.86
C HIS A 117 12.02 -8.05 6.35
N LEU A 118 11.66 -6.87 5.83
CA LEU A 118 10.41 -6.19 6.21
C LEU A 118 9.17 -6.99 5.78
N ILE A 119 9.19 -7.59 4.59
CA ILE A 119 8.07 -8.44 4.12
C ILE A 119 7.85 -9.64 5.05
N LEU A 120 8.94 -10.29 5.49
CA LEU A 120 8.88 -11.43 6.41
C LEU A 120 8.48 -11.00 7.83
N GLN A 121 9.09 -9.94 8.36
CA GLN A 121 8.84 -9.47 9.72
C GLN A 121 7.37 -9.08 9.95
N HIS A 122 6.70 -8.60 8.90
CA HIS A 122 5.35 -8.08 8.97
C HIS A 122 4.30 -8.96 8.27
N ASP A 123 4.65 -10.17 7.85
CA ASP A 123 3.75 -11.11 7.15
C ASP A 123 3.00 -10.46 5.97
N VAL A 124 3.70 -9.65 5.17
CA VAL A 124 3.10 -8.84 4.10
C VAL A 124 2.65 -9.70 2.91
N TYR A 125 3.38 -10.78 2.60
CA TYR A 125 3.11 -11.60 1.42
C TYR A 125 1.71 -12.25 1.42
N PRO A 126 1.25 -12.91 2.51
CA PRO A 126 -0.12 -13.39 2.61
C PRO A 126 -1.18 -12.29 2.38
N LEU A 127 -0.94 -11.07 2.90
CA LEU A 127 -1.86 -9.95 2.73
C LEU A 127 -1.91 -9.44 1.28
N LEU A 128 -0.76 -9.42 0.58
CA LEU A 128 -0.71 -9.14 -0.86
C LEU A 128 -1.46 -10.21 -1.67
N LEU A 129 -1.39 -11.48 -1.28
CA LEU A 129 -2.17 -12.54 -1.93
C LEU A 129 -3.68 -12.36 -1.73
N THR A 130 -4.11 -11.99 -0.52
CA THR A 130 -5.52 -11.63 -0.27
C THR A 130 -5.94 -10.43 -1.11
N CYS A 131 -5.11 -9.38 -1.21
CA CYS A 131 -5.38 -8.23 -2.07
C CYS A 131 -5.46 -8.62 -3.56
N LEU A 132 -4.62 -9.55 -4.02
CA LEU A 132 -4.66 -10.05 -5.38
C LEU A 132 -5.98 -10.80 -5.67
N ILE A 133 -6.45 -11.61 -4.73
CA ILE A 133 -7.61 -12.49 -4.92
C ILE A 133 -8.92 -11.72 -4.74
N ASP A 134 -9.05 -10.99 -3.64
CA ASP A 134 -10.29 -10.34 -3.20
C ASP A 134 -10.34 -8.82 -3.45
N GLY A 135 -9.26 -8.26 -3.99
CA GLY A 135 -9.22 -6.87 -4.43
C GLY A 135 -10.01 -6.63 -5.71
N ASP A 136 -10.41 -5.38 -5.92
CA ASP A 136 -10.90 -4.96 -7.22
C ASP A 136 -9.78 -5.02 -8.29
N GLU A 137 -10.07 -4.57 -9.51
CA GLU A 137 -9.10 -4.60 -10.61
C GLU A 137 -7.83 -3.79 -10.31
N GLN A 138 -7.96 -2.62 -9.68
CA GLN A 138 -6.84 -1.73 -9.38
C GLN A 138 -5.97 -2.33 -8.27
N VAL A 139 -6.60 -2.76 -7.17
CA VAL A 139 -5.91 -3.41 -6.05
C VAL A 139 -5.16 -4.65 -6.52
N ALA A 140 -5.80 -5.52 -7.30
CA ALA A 140 -5.18 -6.74 -7.78
C ALA A 140 -4.00 -6.48 -8.72
N THR A 141 -4.09 -5.44 -9.57
CA THR A 141 -3.00 -5.06 -10.47
C THR A 141 -1.78 -4.60 -9.70
N VAL A 142 -1.96 -3.72 -8.71
CA VAL A 142 -0.84 -3.23 -7.91
C VAL A 142 -0.29 -4.31 -6.99
N ALA A 143 -1.14 -5.17 -6.41
CA ALA A 143 -0.70 -6.31 -5.61
C ALA A 143 0.16 -7.27 -6.45
N MET A 144 -0.24 -7.55 -7.69
CA MET A 144 0.55 -8.34 -8.64
C MET A 144 1.92 -7.69 -8.88
N ASP A 145 1.98 -6.38 -9.10
CA ASP A 145 3.24 -5.68 -9.34
C ASP A 145 4.15 -5.67 -8.09
N ALA A 146 3.59 -5.51 -6.89
CA ALA A 146 4.34 -5.65 -5.65
C ALA A 146 4.94 -7.06 -5.49
N ILE A 147 4.18 -8.12 -5.81
CA ILE A 147 4.68 -9.50 -5.73
C ILE A 147 5.77 -9.74 -6.79
N LYS A 148 5.65 -9.20 -8.00
CA LYS A 148 6.73 -9.27 -9.00
C LYS A 148 8.00 -8.56 -8.54
N ASN A 149 7.87 -7.38 -7.95
CA ASN A 149 9.01 -6.64 -7.39
C ASN A 149 9.70 -7.46 -6.30
N LEU A 150 8.93 -8.15 -5.46
CA LEU A 150 9.46 -9.08 -4.47
C LEU A 150 10.20 -10.25 -5.14
N ALA A 151 9.64 -10.84 -6.20
CA ALA A 151 10.27 -11.91 -6.97
C ALA A 151 11.58 -11.48 -7.65
N GLY A 152 11.80 -10.18 -7.85
CA GLY A 152 13.08 -9.62 -8.30
C GLY A 152 14.23 -9.84 -7.32
N PHE A 153 13.94 -10.17 -6.05
CA PHE A 153 14.93 -10.54 -5.05
C PHE A 153 15.07 -12.06 -4.95
N SER A 154 16.30 -12.59 -4.92
CA SER A 154 16.54 -14.03 -4.76
C SER A 154 15.86 -14.62 -3.51
N LYS A 155 15.97 -13.92 -2.37
CA LYS A 155 15.25 -14.28 -1.14
C LYS A 155 13.74 -14.07 -1.24
N GLY A 156 13.26 -13.20 -2.12
CA GLY A 156 11.83 -12.99 -2.37
C GLY A 156 11.21 -14.17 -3.11
N VAL A 157 11.94 -14.81 -4.02
CA VAL A 157 11.53 -16.07 -4.64
C VAL A 157 11.32 -17.16 -3.59
N ASP A 158 12.21 -17.25 -2.59
CA ASP A 158 12.06 -18.22 -1.48
C ASP A 158 10.82 -17.93 -0.61
N ILE A 159 10.34 -16.68 -0.55
CA ILE A 159 9.10 -16.30 0.14
C ILE A 159 7.87 -16.75 -0.68
N ILE A 160 7.90 -16.52 -1.99
CA ILE A 160 6.79 -16.83 -2.91
C ILE A 160 6.67 -18.35 -3.14
N PHE A 161 7.81 -19.04 -3.22
CA PHE A 161 7.91 -20.48 -3.43
C PHE A 161 8.75 -21.11 -2.31
N PRO A 162 8.20 -21.25 -1.09
CA PRO A 162 8.94 -21.80 0.03
C PRO A 162 9.34 -23.25 -0.27
N ARG A 163 10.64 -23.58 -0.15
CA ARG A 163 11.17 -24.94 -0.35
C ARG A 163 10.48 -26.01 0.51
N ASN A 164 9.92 -25.61 1.65
CA ASN A 164 9.30 -26.52 2.62
C ASN A 164 7.81 -26.76 2.36
N SER A 165 7.19 -25.96 1.49
CA SER A 165 5.86 -26.19 0.95
C SER A 165 6.01 -26.67 -0.48
N TRP A 166 5.72 -27.94 -0.77
CA TRP A 166 5.95 -28.56 -2.06
C TRP A 166 5.06 -27.97 -3.18
N GLY A 167 5.27 -26.71 -3.59
CA GLY A 167 4.44 -26.02 -4.59
C GLY A 167 2.96 -25.87 -4.22
N THR A 168 2.56 -26.28 -3.01
CA THR A 168 1.17 -26.44 -2.62
C THR A 168 0.51 -25.15 -2.18
N GLN A 169 1.21 -24.12 -1.67
CA GLN A 169 0.52 -22.94 -1.14
C GLN A 169 -0.26 -22.16 -2.21
N LEU A 170 0.39 -21.77 -3.32
CA LEU A 170 -0.29 -21.10 -4.43
C LEU A 170 -1.25 -22.05 -5.18
N GLY A 171 -0.90 -23.33 -5.30
CA GLY A 171 -1.77 -24.35 -5.91
C GLY A 171 -3.05 -24.60 -5.11
N ASP A 172 -2.94 -24.81 -3.81
CA ASP A 172 -4.06 -24.99 -2.88
C ASP A 172 -4.91 -23.72 -2.81
N LEU A 173 -4.28 -22.55 -2.85
CA LEU A 173 -4.97 -21.26 -2.91
C LEU A 173 -5.75 -21.12 -4.22
N ALA A 174 -5.16 -21.48 -5.36
CA ALA A 174 -5.83 -21.50 -6.66
C ALA A 174 -7.06 -22.43 -6.69
N VAL A 175 -7.00 -23.56 -5.97
CA VAL A 175 -8.14 -24.49 -5.85
C VAL A 175 -9.26 -23.89 -4.98
N LYS A 176 -8.92 -23.22 -3.88
CA LYS A 176 -9.86 -22.71 -2.88
C LYS A 176 -10.49 -21.35 -3.22
N CYS A 177 -9.89 -20.57 -4.12
CA CYS A 177 -10.39 -19.23 -4.47
C CYS A 177 -11.48 -19.25 -5.56
N THR A 178 -12.11 -18.09 -5.76
CA THR A 178 -13.09 -17.84 -6.82
C THR A 178 -12.48 -18.06 -8.21
N SER A 179 -13.31 -18.19 -9.24
CA SER A 179 -12.82 -18.33 -10.63
C SER A 179 -11.89 -17.17 -11.04
N LEU A 180 -12.23 -15.93 -10.68
CA LEU A 180 -11.39 -14.77 -10.92
C LEU A 180 -10.10 -14.81 -10.11
N GLY A 181 -10.18 -15.15 -8.82
CA GLY A 181 -9.00 -15.32 -7.97
C GLY A 181 -8.03 -16.36 -8.53
N ARG A 182 -8.57 -17.49 -9.03
CA ARG A 182 -7.80 -18.57 -9.64
C ARG A 182 -7.05 -18.09 -10.87
N VAL A 183 -7.71 -17.34 -11.75
CA VAL A 183 -7.07 -16.75 -12.94
C VAL A 183 -5.94 -15.83 -12.52
N ARG A 184 -6.13 -15.00 -11.49
CA ARG A 184 -5.09 -14.08 -11.00
C ARG A 184 -3.89 -14.80 -10.38
N VAL A 185 -4.12 -15.86 -9.59
CA VAL A 185 -3.05 -16.69 -9.02
C VAL A 185 -2.28 -17.43 -10.12
N LEU A 186 -2.97 -18.00 -11.11
CA LEU A 186 -2.31 -18.65 -12.25
C LEU A 186 -1.51 -17.64 -13.09
N ALA A 187 -2.02 -16.42 -13.29
CA ALA A 187 -1.30 -15.37 -13.98
C ALA A 187 -0.03 -14.94 -13.22
N LEU A 188 -0.03 -15.01 -11.88
CA LEU A 188 1.16 -14.77 -11.07
C LEU A 188 2.22 -15.86 -11.28
N ILE A 189 1.84 -17.13 -11.36
CA ILE A 189 2.77 -18.26 -11.52
C ILE A 189 3.52 -18.20 -12.87
N VAL A 190 2.87 -17.66 -13.91
CA VAL A 190 3.42 -17.62 -15.27
C VAL A 190 4.28 -16.37 -15.53
N LYS A 191 4.23 -15.37 -14.64
CA LYS A 191 4.95 -14.09 -14.76
C LYS A 191 6.25 -14.12 -13.99
#